data_AF-A0A5Q0GXU0-F1
#
_entry.id   AF-A0A5Q0GXU0-F1
#
_cell.length_a   1.000
_cell.length_b   1.000
_cell.length_c   1.000
_cell.angle_alpha   90.00
_cell.angle_beta   90.00
_cell.angle_gamma   90.00
#
_symmetry.space_group_name_H-M   'P 1'
#
loop_
_entity.id
_entity.type
_entity.pdbx_description
1 polymer ?
#
loop_
_entity_poly.entity_id
_entity_poly.type
_entity_poly.pdbx_seq_one_letter_code
_entity_poly.pdbx_strand_id
1 'polypeptide(L)' 'MTVLGPLLQVLAFLSVPAGFAWFATRARRSGSGHSLMAPFEEIWDPGAHRTHLEVQVREDRRAPTPSPGDPPARA' A
#
# COMPACT_ATOMS: atom_id res chain seq x y z
N MET A 1 -13.26 -7.49 41.26
CA MET A 1 -13.19 -6.21 40.51
C MET A 1 -11.77 -5.66 40.37
N THR A 2 -10.74 -6.43 40.72
CA THR A 2 -9.33 -5.97 40.77
C THR A 2 -8.60 -6.00 39.43
N VAL A 3 -9.06 -6.82 38.47
CA VAL A 3 -8.39 -6.97 37.16
C VAL A 3 -8.86 -5.98 36.09
N LEU A 4 -9.99 -5.32 36.30
CA LEU A 4 -10.58 -4.41 35.31
C LEU A 4 -9.75 -3.14 35.13
N GLY A 5 -9.25 -2.57 36.24
CA GLY A 5 -8.39 -1.39 36.23
C GLY A 5 -7.10 -1.58 35.41
N PRO A 6 -6.24 -2.57 35.73
CA PRO A 6 -5.01 -2.77 34.97
C PRO A 6 -5.28 -3.17 33.52
N LEU A 7 -6.36 -3.89 33.23
CA LEU A 7 -6.74 -4.22 31.86
C LEU A 7 -7.06 -2.96 31.04
N LEU A 8 -7.84 -2.03 31.58
CA LEU A 8 -8.15 -0.76 30.91
C LEU A 8 -6.88 0.09 30.70
N GLN A 9 -5.95 0.09 31.66
CA GLN A 9 -4.67 0.80 31.53
C GLN A 9 -3.85 0.26 30.35
N VAL A 10 -3.75 -1.07 30.23
CA VAL A 10 -3.01 -1.72 29.14
C VAL A 10 -3.68 -1.45 27.79
N LEU A 11 -5.01 -1.53 27.72
CA LEU A 11 -5.75 -1.21 26.50
C LEU A 11 -5.56 0.25 26.07
N ALA A 12 -5.63 1.19 27.02
CA ALA A 12 -5.38 2.60 26.74
C ALA A 12 -3.95 2.83 26.24
N PHE A 13 -2.96 2.20 26.87
CA PHE A 13 -1.56 2.31 26.45
C PHE A 13 -1.32 1.74 25.05
N LEU A 14 -1.91 0.58 24.74
CA LEU A 14 -1.79 -0.05 23.43
C LEU A 14 -2.60 0.67 22.34
N SER A 15 -3.66 1.39 22.70
CA SER A 15 -4.49 2.11 21.73
C SER A 15 -3.72 3.18 20.95
N VAL A 16 -2.72 3.82 21.57
CA VAL A 16 -1.91 4.88 20.96
C VAL A 16 -1.04 4.35 19.81
N PRO A 17 -0.12 3.38 20.01
CA PRO A 17 0.67 2.83 18.92
C PRO A 17 -0.20 2.03 17.93
N ALA A 18 -1.26 1.34 18.38
CA ALA A 18 -2.15 0.62 17.49
C ALA A 18 -2.95 1.57 16.58
N GLY A 19 -3.46 2.68 17.12
CA GLY A 19 -4.14 3.72 16.37
C GLY A 19 -3.23 4.39 15.36
N PHE A 20 -1.99 4.70 15.74
CA PHE A 20 -0.99 5.23 14.83
C PHE A 20 -0.65 4.25 13.70
N ALA A 21 -0.39 2.98 14.02
CA ALA A 21 -0.09 1.95 13.02
C ALA A 21 -1.28 1.71 12.08
N TRP A 22 -2.51 1.68 12.61
CA TRP A 22 -3.72 1.57 11.81
C TRP A 22 -3.90 2.79 10.90
N PHE A 23 -3.70 4.00 11.40
CA PHE A 23 -3.80 5.22 10.61
C PHE A 23 -2.73 5.26 9.50
N ALA A 24 -1.48 4.92 9.83
CA ALA A 24 -0.38 4.87 8.87
C ALA A 24 -0.65 3.83 7.76
N THR A 25 -1.11 2.63 8.12
CA THR A 25 -1.47 1.59 7.14
C THR A 25 -2.71 1.98 6.32
N ARG A 26 -3.70 2.62 6.94
CA ARG A 26 -4.90 3.14 6.28
C ARG A 26 -4.57 4.25 5.27
N ALA A 27 -3.67 5.15 5.63
CA ALA A 27 -3.19 6.24 4.77
C ALA A 27 -2.36 5.71 3.59
N ARG A 28 -1.56 4.66 3.81
CA ARG A 28 -0.86 3.94 2.72
C ARG A 28 -1.85 3.27 1.76
N ARG A 29 -2.91 2.66 2.29
CA ARG A 29 -3.95 1.98 1.48
C ARG A 29 -4.93 2.92 0.77
N SER A 30 -5.12 4.16 1.23
CA SER A 30 -6.03 5.11 0.56
C SER A 30 -5.41 5.82 -0.64
N GLY A 31 -4.17 5.49 -1.03
CA GLY A 31 -3.45 6.18 -2.11
C GLY A 31 -2.99 7.61 -1.77
N SER A 32 -3.53 8.21 -0.70
CA SER A 32 -3.13 9.54 -0.22
C SER A 32 -1.69 9.58 0.32
N GLY A 33 -1.16 8.45 0.77
CA GLY A 33 0.22 8.31 1.25
C GLY A 33 1.29 8.20 0.16
N HIS A 34 0.91 7.90 -1.09
CA HIS A 34 1.88 7.84 -2.19
C HIS A 34 2.45 9.24 -2.50
N SER A 35 1.66 10.29 -2.31
CA SER A 35 2.07 11.68 -2.57
C SER A 35 3.00 12.27 -1.50
N LEU A 36 2.90 11.83 -0.23
CA LEU A 36 3.72 12.38 0.86
C LEU A 36 5.00 11.58 1.15
N MET A 37 5.07 10.30 0.80
CA MET A 37 6.29 9.49 0.93
C MET A 37 7.13 9.42 -0.34
N ALA A 38 6.55 9.66 -1.53
CA ALA A 38 7.32 9.73 -2.77
C ALA A 38 8.50 10.74 -2.72
N PRO A 39 8.36 11.95 -2.16
CA PRO A 39 9.48 12.88 -2.03
C PRO A 39 10.55 12.38 -1.04
N PHE A 40 10.15 11.68 0.02
CA PHE A 40 11.08 11.15 1.03
C PHE A 40 11.85 9.94 0.52
N GLU A 41 11.21 9.07 -0.27
CA GLU A 41 11.88 7.98 -0.98
C GLU A 41 12.87 8.51 -2.02
N GLU A 42 12.56 9.61 -2.71
CA GLU A 42 13.49 10.23 -3.67
C GLU A 42 14.73 10.86 -3.01
N ILE A 43 14.61 11.34 -1.77
CA ILE A 43 15.75 11.90 -1.01
C ILE A 43 16.74 10.82 -0.56
N TRP A 44 16.26 9.62 -0.23
CA TRP A 44 17.09 8.57 0.39
C TRP A 44 17.41 7.38 -0.55
N ASP A 45 16.59 7.14 -1.58
CA ASP A 45 16.81 6.11 -2.59
C ASP A 45 16.31 6.57 -3.99
N PRO A 46 17.10 7.39 -4.70
CA PRO A 46 16.77 7.85 -6.06
C PRO A 46 16.72 6.71 -7.10
N GLY A 47 17.13 5.48 -6.74
CA GLY A 47 17.15 4.32 -7.62
C GLY A 47 15.82 3.55 -7.67
N ALA A 48 15.08 3.50 -6.57
CA ALA A 48 13.83 2.73 -6.45
C ALA A 48 12.70 3.24 -7.35
N HIS A 49 12.74 4.51 -7.74
CA HIS A 49 11.71 5.12 -8.59
C HIS A 49 11.65 4.48 -10.00
N ARG A 50 12.79 4.02 -10.54
CA ARG A 50 12.82 3.35 -11.86
C ARG A 50 12.11 2.00 -11.85
N THR A 51 12.22 1.25 -10.76
CA THR A 51 11.62 -0.10 -10.67
C THR A 51 10.09 -0.01 -10.59
N HIS A 52 9.54 1.00 -9.92
CA HIS A 52 8.09 1.13 -9.77
C HIS A 52 7.40 1.47 -11.11
N LEU A 53 8.03 2.29 -11.96
CA LEU A 53 7.55 2.57 -13.31
C LEU A 53 7.55 1.32 -14.21
N GLU A 54 8.58 0.47 -14.11
CA GLU A 54 8.66 -0.76 -14.91
C GLU A 54 7.58 -1.80 -14.52
N VAL A 55 7.22 -1.87 -13.24
CA VAL A 55 6.14 -2.76 -12.76
C VAL A 55 4.79 -2.27 -13.26
N GLN A 56 4.50 -0.97 -13.16
CA GLN A 56 3.23 -0.40 -13.59
C GLN A 56 3.03 -0.53 -15.11
N VAL A 57 4.09 -0.31 -15.90
CA VAL A 57 4.06 -0.54 -17.35
C VAL A 57 3.85 -2.02 -17.70
N ARG A 58 4.38 -2.96 -16.91
CA ARG A 58 4.14 -4.39 -17.12
C ARG A 58 2.72 -4.82 -16.72
N GLU A 59 2.12 -4.19 -15.73
CA GLU A 59 0.71 -4.43 -15.38
C GLU A 59 -0.24 -3.91 -16.47
N ASP A 60 0.00 -2.71 -17.00
CA ASP A 60 -0.81 -2.15 -18.08
C ASP A 60 -0.68 -2.96 -19.38
N ARG A 61 0.53 -3.48 -19.66
CA ARG A 61 0.79 -4.35 -20.82
C ARG A 61 0.33 -5.81 -20.62
N ARG A 62 -0.12 -6.17 -19.42
CA ARG A 62 -0.75 -7.47 -19.12
C ARG A 62 -2.25 -7.50 -19.39
N ALA A 63 -2.85 -6.42 -19.92
CA ALA A 63 -4.06 -6.58 -20.71
C ALA A 63 -3.72 -7.55 -21.86
N PRO A 64 -4.33 -8.75 -21.92
CA PRO A 64 -3.92 -9.77 -22.86
C PRO A 64 -4.13 -9.22 -24.28
N THR A 65 -3.03 -8.91 -24.95
CA THR A 65 -3.03 -8.67 -26.39
C THR A 65 -3.29 -10.02 -27.04
N PRO A 66 -4.29 -10.16 -27.93
CA PRO A 66 -4.56 -11.41 -28.62
C PRO A 66 -3.28 -11.91 -29.28
N SER A 67 -2.93 -13.16 -29.02
CA SER A 67 -1.78 -13.80 -29.65
C SER A 67 -2.05 -13.93 -31.14
N PRO A 68 -1.07 -13.70 -32.04
CA PRO A 68 -1.24 -13.94 -33.46
C PRO A 68 -1.60 -15.42 -33.71
N GLY A 69 -2.89 -15.72 -33.86
CA GLY A 69 -3.41 -17.09 -33.92
C GLY A 69 -4.75 -17.28 -33.18
N ASP A 70 -5.16 -16.32 -32.34
CA ASP A 70 -6.45 -16.41 -31.65
C ASP A 70 -7.62 -16.29 -32.66
N PRO A 71 -8.59 -17.22 -32.63
CA PRO A 71 -9.77 -17.16 -33.49
C PRO A 71 -10.60 -15.90 -33.16
N PRO A 72 -11.22 -15.26 -34.17
CA PRO A 72 -12.04 -14.07 -33.92
C PRO A 72 -13.17 -14.42 -32.96
N ALA A 73 -13.28 -13.67 -31.86
CA ALA A 73 -14.38 -13.78 -30.93
C ALA A 73 -15.69 -13.54 -31.70
N ARG A 74 -16.54 -14.57 -31.79
CA ARG A 74 -17.86 -14.46 -32.42
C ARG A 74 -18.69 -13.45 -31.63
N ALA A 75 -19.24 -12.47 -32.34
CA ALA A 75 -20.31 -11.60 -31.89
C ALA A 75 -21.64 -12.36 -31.81
#